data_AF-A0A7J4EUZ5-F1
#
_entry.id   AF-A0A7J4EUZ5-F1
#
_cell.length_a   1.000
_cell.length_b   1.000
_cell.length_c   1.000
_cell.angle_alpha   90.00
_cell.angle_beta   90.00
_cell.angle_gamma   90.00
#
_symmetry.space_group_name_H-M   'P 1'
#
loop_
_entity.id
_entity.type
_entity.pdbx_description
1 polymer ?
#
loop_
_entity_poly.entity_id
_entity_poly.type
_entity_poly.pdbx_seq_one_letter_code
_entity_poly.pdbx_strand_id
1 'polypeptide(L)'
;MAIGRILLVVMLIFTIGLLVLPQTINVFAGGHTFYNFEEGGNCIKCHADVFEELKVSAYHSTVDGVPGVDGGECLGCHRANVTVTRGEKHAATITSCSYCHLNASNVFGAPLAGGFGLSGSENDTGKYAMHSSFVYYSGKDVLLGNETEACIACHTNIRLDMGFNVSTGAKFVVNDTYTTTLSQWEVKSMNMSKFKTYLEVLS
;
A
#
# COMPACT_ATOMS: atom_id res chain seq x y z
N MET A 1 -46.43 -4.16 45.95
CA MET A 1 -46.21 -3.22 44.82
C MET A 1 -44.71 -2.90 44.57
N ALA A 2 -43.78 -3.26 45.46
CA ALA A 2 -42.34 -3.00 45.26
C ALA A 2 -41.64 -4.00 44.31
N ILE A 3 -42.02 -5.29 44.37
CA ILE A 3 -41.38 -6.37 43.59
C ILE A 3 -41.50 -6.17 42.07
N GLY A 4 -42.69 -5.77 41.58
CA GLY A 4 -42.89 -5.53 40.15
C GLY A 4 -42.07 -4.37 39.60
N ARG A 5 -41.86 -3.32 40.40
CA ARG A 5 -41.01 -2.17 40.02
C ARG A 5 -39.53 -2.54 40.02
N ILE A 6 -39.09 -3.34 41.00
CA ILE A 6 -37.72 -3.85 41.06
C ILE A 6 -37.43 -4.74 39.85
N LEU A 7 -38.35 -5.64 39.47
CA LEU A 7 -38.20 -6.50 38.28
C LEU A 7 -38.07 -5.69 36.98
N LEU A 8 -38.87 -4.63 36.82
CA LEU A 8 -38.79 -3.77 35.64
C LEU A 8 -37.47 -3.00 35.57
N VAL A 9 -36.96 -2.52 36.71
CA VAL A 9 -35.67 -1.83 36.77
C VAL A 9 -34.52 -2.79 36.46
N VAL A 10 -34.56 -4.02 36.97
CA VAL A 10 -33.55 -5.04 36.67
C VAL A 10 -33.57 -5.42 35.20
N MET A 11 -34.76 -5.61 34.61
CA MET A 11 -34.89 -5.94 33.19
C MET A 11 -34.40 -4.79 32.29
N LEU A 12 -34.69 -3.54 32.67
CA LEU A 12 -34.19 -2.35 31.98
C LEU A 12 -32.65 -2.28 32.01
N ILE A 13 -32.04 -2.45 33.19
CA ILE A 13 -30.59 -2.45 33.35
C ILE A 13 -29.95 -3.60 32.55
N PHE A 14 -30.58 -4.78 32.51
CA PHE A 14 -30.11 -5.91 31.72
C PHE A 14 -30.15 -5.62 30.21
N THR A 15 -31.24 -5.01 29.70
CA THR A 15 -31.34 -4.64 28.28
C THR A 15 -30.34 -3.55 27.88
N ILE A 16 -30.13 -2.54 28.73
CA ILE A 16 -29.10 -1.51 28.50
C ILE A 16 -27.71 -2.14 28.58
N GLY A 17 -27.49 -3.08 29.52
CA GLY A 17 -26.27 -3.86 29.62
C GLY A 17 -25.97 -4.63 28.33
N LEU A 18 -26.95 -5.30 27.73
CA LEU A 18 -26.79 -5.97 26.43
C LEU A 18 -26.54 -5.01 25.26
N LEU A 19 -27.01 -3.76 25.35
CA LEU A 19 -26.82 -2.74 24.32
C LEU A 19 -25.45 -2.03 24.43
N VAL A 20 -24.93 -1.88 25.65
CA VAL A 20 -23.68 -1.18 25.98
C VAL A 20 -22.50 -2.14 26.09
N LEU A 21 -22.74 -3.43 26.34
CA LEU A 21 -21.71 -4.43 26.17
C LEU A 21 -21.31 -4.42 24.70
N PRO A 22 -20.04 -4.08 24.39
CA PRO A 22 -19.55 -4.23 23.03
C PRO A 22 -19.76 -5.69 22.63
N GLN A 23 -19.89 -5.94 21.34
CA GLN A 23 -20.17 -7.25 20.75
C GLN A 23 -18.92 -8.16 20.85
N THR A 24 -18.27 -8.18 22.02
CA THR A 24 -17.00 -8.85 22.34
C THR A 24 -17.18 -10.32 22.62
N ILE A 25 -18.42 -10.81 22.75
CA ILE A 25 -18.69 -12.22 23.04
C ILE A 25 -18.56 -13.12 21.80
N ASN A 26 -18.02 -12.62 20.69
CA ASN A 26 -17.66 -13.45 19.53
C ASN A 26 -16.15 -13.67 19.35
N VAL A 27 -15.30 -13.12 20.22
CA VAL A 27 -13.83 -13.28 20.11
C VAL A 27 -13.26 -14.32 21.08
N PHE A 28 -13.91 -14.60 22.21
CA PHE A 28 -13.31 -15.38 23.29
C PHE A 28 -14.04 -16.67 23.70
N ALA A 29 -15.27 -16.91 23.25
CA ALA A 29 -16.00 -18.15 23.53
C ALA A 29 -15.94 -19.11 22.32
N GLY A 30 -14.77 -19.70 22.07
CA GLY A 30 -14.61 -20.84 21.17
C GLY A 30 -14.25 -20.56 19.70
N GLY A 31 -13.91 -19.31 19.34
CA GLY A 31 -13.69 -18.92 17.93
C GLY A 31 -12.25 -18.96 17.38
N HIS A 32 -11.21 -18.95 18.22
CA HIS A 32 -9.81 -18.92 17.76
C HIS A 32 -8.94 -19.92 18.52
N THR A 33 -9.06 -21.21 18.23
CA THR A 33 -7.91 -22.10 18.41
C THR A 33 -6.85 -21.63 17.41
N PHE A 34 -5.82 -20.92 17.87
CA PHE A 34 -4.64 -20.65 17.06
C PHE A 34 -4.06 -22.00 16.64
N TYR A 35 -4.35 -22.42 15.41
CA TYR A 35 -3.77 -23.64 14.86
C TYR A 35 -2.27 -23.41 14.75
N ASN A 36 -1.46 -24.31 15.33
CA ASN A 36 -0.02 -24.28 15.11
C ASN A 36 0.21 -24.74 13.66
N PHE A 37 0.39 -23.77 12.78
CA PHE A 37 0.71 -24.03 11.38
C PHE A 37 2.20 -24.39 11.29
N GLU A 38 2.51 -25.67 11.53
CA GLU A 38 3.86 -26.21 11.30
C GLU A 38 4.14 -26.50 9.82
N GLU A 39 3.09 -26.53 8.98
CA GLU A 39 3.16 -26.87 7.54
C GLU A 39 2.54 -25.80 6.62
N GLY A 40 2.62 -24.52 7.00
CA GLY A 40 2.04 -23.43 6.20
C GLY A 40 0.55 -23.27 6.49
N GLY A 41 0.22 -22.17 7.17
CA GLY A 41 -1.16 -21.89 7.51
C GLY A 41 -1.94 -21.47 6.28
N ASN A 42 -3.26 -21.69 6.30
CA ASN A 42 -4.15 -21.10 5.32
C ASN A 42 -4.19 -19.58 5.57
N CYS A 43 -3.21 -18.85 5.02
CA CYS A 43 -3.03 -17.40 5.17
C CYS A 43 -4.32 -16.64 4.86
N ILE A 44 -5.09 -17.13 3.90
CA ILE A 44 -6.35 -16.57 3.42
C ILE A 44 -7.41 -16.51 4.52
N LYS A 45 -7.39 -17.45 5.48
CA LYS A 45 -8.34 -17.46 6.59
C LYS A 45 -8.20 -16.22 7.49
N CYS A 46 -7.00 -15.64 7.57
CA CYS A 46 -6.69 -14.52 8.45
C CYS A 46 -6.38 -13.22 7.70
N HIS A 47 -5.83 -13.30 6.49
CA HIS A 47 -5.41 -12.18 5.63
C HIS A 47 -6.23 -12.15 4.34
N ALA A 48 -7.56 -12.24 4.48
CA ALA A 48 -8.47 -12.30 3.35
C ALA A 48 -8.41 -11.03 2.48
N ASP A 49 -8.21 -9.87 3.09
CA ASP A 49 -8.03 -8.58 2.42
C ASP A 49 -6.78 -8.56 1.54
N VAL A 50 -5.62 -8.95 2.08
CA VAL A 50 -4.36 -9.02 1.34
C VAL A 50 -4.45 -10.05 0.21
N PHE A 51 -5.12 -11.19 0.45
CA PHE A 51 -5.34 -12.21 -0.56
C PHE A 51 -6.19 -11.69 -1.73
N GLU A 52 -7.26 -10.94 -1.46
CA GLU A 52 -8.08 -10.34 -2.52
C GLU A 52 -7.32 -9.25 -3.29
N GLU A 53 -6.47 -8.47 -2.62
CA GLU A 53 -5.58 -7.51 -3.30
C GLU A 53 -4.57 -8.21 -4.22
N LEU A 54 -4.01 -9.33 -3.76
CA LEU A 54 -3.06 -10.11 -4.54
C LEU A 54 -3.71 -10.76 -5.77
N LYS A 55 -4.96 -11.23 -5.65
CA LYS A 55 -5.74 -11.79 -6.76
C LYS A 55 -5.99 -10.83 -7.90
N VAL A 56 -6.10 -9.54 -7.61
CA VAL A 56 -6.27 -8.50 -8.64
C VAL A 56 -4.95 -7.92 -9.12
N SER A 57 -3.83 -8.31 -8.52
CA SER A 57 -2.51 -7.91 -8.97
C SER A 57 -2.19 -8.53 -10.32
N ALA A 58 -1.83 -7.71 -11.30
CA ALA A 58 -1.36 -8.19 -12.60
C ALA A 58 0.07 -8.73 -12.58
N TYR A 59 0.84 -8.45 -11.51
CA TYR A 59 2.30 -8.61 -11.52
C TYR A 59 2.82 -9.53 -10.40
N HIS A 60 2.13 -9.61 -9.26
CA HIS A 60 2.59 -10.40 -8.11
C HIS A 60 1.75 -11.64 -7.84
N SER A 61 0.74 -11.93 -8.68
CA SER A 61 -0.13 -13.10 -8.56
C SER A 61 0.54 -14.42 -8.92
N THR A 62 1.83 -14.44 -9.25
CA THR A 62 2.59 -15.67 -9.60
C THR A 62 4.00 -15.65 -8.99
N VAL A 63 4.16 -14.98 -7.84
CA VAL A 63 5.46 -14.74 -7.21
C VAL A 63 6.16 -16.04 -6.75
N ASP A 64 5.40 -17.11 -6.54
CA ASP A 64 5.91 -18.44 -6.21
C ASP A 64 6.17 -19.31 -7.47
N GLY A 65 5.98 -18.74 -8.66
CA GLY A 65 6.15 -19.42 -9.94
C GLY A 65 4.96 -20.29 -10.37
N VAL A 66 3.87 -20.31 -9.61
CA VAL A 66 2.64 -21.05 -9.95
C VAL A 66 1.60 -20.08 -10.53
N PRO A 67 0.89 -20.44 -11.62
CA PRO A 67 -0.20 -19.61 -12.13
C PRO A 67 -1.43 -19.61 -11.21
N GLY A 68 -1.88 -18.42 -10.81
CA GLY A 68 -3.07 -18.23 -9.95
C GLY A 68 -2.67 -17.79 -8.55
N VAL A 69 -3.65 -17.45 -7.71
CA VAL A 69 -3.40 -17.10 -6.30
C VAL A 69 -4.11 -18.12 -5.41
N ASP A 70 -3.36 -19.01 -4.77
CA ASP A 70 -3.87 -20.09 -3.91
C ASP A 70 -3.45 -19.95 -2.43
N GLY A 71 -2.65 -18.94 -2.12
CA GLY A 71 -2.12 -18.66 -0.78
C GLY A 71 -0.64 -19.03 -0.62
N GLY A 72 -0.07 -19.82 -1.54
CA GLY A 72 1.37 -20.09 -1.59
C GLY A 72 2.20 -18.82 -1.78
N GLU A 73 1.65 -17.85 -2.50
CA GLU A 73 2.26 -16.57 -2.86
C GLU A 73 2.55 -15.69 -1.64
N CYS A 74 1.77 -15.86 -0.56
CA CYS A 74 1.99 -15.18 0.71
C CYS A 74 3.42 -15.43 1.23
N LEU A 75 3.95 -16.63 0.97
CA LEU A 75 5.32 -16.99 1.36
C LEU A 75 6.38 -16.21 0.58
N GLY A 76 6.06 -15.71 -0.62
CA GLY A 76 6.95 -14.85 -1.39
C GLY A 76 7.33 -13.60 -0.60
N CYS A 77 6.33 -12.87 -0.10
CA CYS A 77 6.56 -11.67 0.71
C CYS A 77 7.15 -12.00 2.08
N HIS A 78 6.64 -13.04 2.76
CA HIS A 78 7.13 -13.44 4.09
C HIS A 78 8.56 -14.01 4.09
N ARG A 79 9.08 -14.43 2.92
CA ARG A 79 10.44 -14.97 2.76
C ARG A 79 11.33 -14.09 1.87
N ALA A 80 10.84 -12.93 1.41
CA ALA A 80 11.58 -12.01 0.56
C ALA A 80 12.87 -11.52 1.24
N ASN A 81 12.85 -11.39 2.57
CA ASN A 81 14.01 -11.03 3.35
C ASN A 81 14.40 -12.16 4.33
N VAL A 82 15.60 -12.70 4.16
CA VAL A 82 16.18 -13.75 5.02
C VAL A 82 16.42 -13.31 6.46
N THR A 83 16.38 -12.00 6.76
CA THR A 83 16.50 -11.46 8.13
C THR A 83 15.17 -11.34 8.86
N VAL A 84 14.02 -11.59 8.19
CA VAL A 84 12.73 -11.78 8.87
C VAL A 84 12.82 -13.12 9.61
N THR A 85 13.27 -13.06 10.85
CA THR A 85 13.44 -14.22 11.72
C THR A 85 12.10 -14.89 11.96
N ARG A 86 12.08 -16.23 11.86
CA ARG A 86 10.91 -17.13 11.99
C ARG A 86 10.17 -17.08 13.35
N GLY A 87 10.38 -16.05 14.17
CA GLY A 87 9.91 -15.96 15.55
C GLY A 87 8.51 -15.37 15.72
N GLU A 88 8.09 -14.45 14.84
CA GLU A 88 6.78 -13.81 14.95
C GLU A 88 5.86 -14.28 13.84
N LYS A 89 5.25 -15.45 14.03
CA LYS A 89 4.25 -16.05 13.11
C LYS A 89 2.97 -15.19 12.92
N HIS A 90 2.89 -14.00 13.53
CA HIS A 90 1.80 -13.04 13.45
C HIS A 90 2.23 -11.63 13.02
N ALA A 91 3.52 -11.40 12.75
CA ALA A 91 3.97 -10.11 12.26
C ALA A 91 3.73 -10.04 10.74
N ALA A 92 2.81 -9.18 10.32
CA ALA A 92 2.77 -8.72 8.94
C ALA A 92 4.11 -8.07 8.63
N THR A 93 4.83 -8.60 7.64
CA THR A 93 6.10 -8.00 7.21
C THR A 93 5.80 -6.92 6.16
N ILE A 94 6.34 -5.73 6.35
CA ILE A 94 6.37 -4.72 5.30
C ILE A 94 7.53 -5.10 4.37
N THR A 95 7.21 -5.60 3.19
CA THR A 95 8.19 -5.96 2.18
C THR A 95 8.55 -4.75 1.33
N SER A 96 9.85 -4.49 1.18
CA SER A 96 10.39 -3.47 0.29
C SER A 96 10.52 -4.01 -1.14
N CYS A 97 10.41 -3.14 -2.14
CA CYS A 97 10.62 -3.51 -3.54
C CYS A 97 12.01 -4.13 -3.77
N SER A 98 13.04 -3.60 -3.09
CA SER A 98 14.44 -4.06 -3.16
C SER A 98 14.66 -5.53 -2.84
N TYR A 99 13.87 -6.13 -1.95
CA TYR A 99 14.09 -7.53 -1.56
C TYR A 99 14.00 -8.49 -2.73
N CYS A 100 13.15 -8.16 -3.71
CA CYS A 100 13.02 -8.91 -4.95
C CYS A 100 13.71 -8.20 -6.12
N HIS A 101 13.48 -6.89 -6.29
CA HIS A 101 13.87 -6.19 -7.51
C HIS A 101 15.29 -5.61 -7.50
N LEU A 102 15.93 -5.44 -6.33
CA LEU A 102 17.33 -4.97 -6.23
C LEU A 102 18.27 -6.06 -5.73
N ASN A 103 17.83 -7.32 -5.78
CA ASN A 103 18.67 -8.47 -5.44
C ASN A 103 18.83 -9.35 -6.68
N ALA A 104 20.03 -9.32 -7.28
CA ALA A 104 20.38 -10.16 -8.42
C ALA A 104 20.27 -11.67 -8.13
N SER A 105 20.32 -12.05 -6.86
CA SER A 105 20.23 -13.44 -6.39
C SER A 105 18.86 -13.78 -5.80
N ASN A 106 17.81 -12.99 -6.10
CA ASN A 106 16.49 -13.27 -5.55
C ASN A 106 15.98 -14.64 -6.02
N VAL A 107 15.38 -15.40 -5.09
CA VAL A 107 14.92 -16.78 -5.33
C VAL A 107 13.57 -16.86 -6.05
N PHE A 108 12.97 -15.71 -6.36
CA PHE A 108 11.62 -15.59 -6.93
C PHE A 108 11.61 -15.23 -8.42
N GLY A 109 12.79 -15.11 -9.05
CA GLY A 109 12.91 -14.77 -10.46
C GLY A 109 12.35 -13.39 -10.82
N ALA A 110 12.27 -12.48 -9.85
CA ALA A 110 11.76 -11.13 -10.08
C ALA A 110 12.68 -10.38 -11.05
N PRO A 111 12.12 -9.59 -12.00
CA PRO A 111 12.93 -8.78 -12.90
C PRO A 111 13.74 -7.76 -12.11
N LEU A 112 15.04 -7.65 -12.42
CA LEU A 112 15.90 -6.69 -11.75
C LEU A 112 15.52 -5.25 -12.13
N ALA A 113 15.31 -4.40 -11.12
CA ALA A 113 15.22 -2.95 -11.25
C ALA A 113 16.64 -2.36 -11.26
N GLY A 114 17.29 -2.39 -12.43
CA GLY A 114 18.62 -1.83 -12.62
C GLY A 114 18.61 -0.32 -12.89
N GLY A 115 19.81 0.25 -13.01
CA GLY A 115 20.07 1.64 -13.37
C GLY A 115 20.45 2.53 -12.19
N PHE A 116 20.23 2.11 -10.95
CA PHE A 116 20.40 2.91 -9.73
C PHE A 116 21.69 2.64 -8.96
N GLY A 117 22.48 1.63 -9.32
CA GLY A 117 23.66 1.23 -8.58
C GLY A 117 23.37 0.37 -7.35
N LEU A 118 22.19 -0.24 -7.29
CA LEU A 118 21.67 -0.88 -6.08
C LEU A 118 21.38 -2.38 -6.25
N SER A 119 21.32 -2.88 -7.49
CA SER A 119 20.91 -4.27 -7.75
C SER A 119 21.98 -5.34 -7.46
N GLY A 120 23.20 -4.92 -7.13
CA GLY A 120 24.37 -5.80 -6.98
C GLY A 120 24.94 -6.33 -8.30
N SER A 121 24.37 -5.96 -9.45
CA SER A 121 24.90 -6.30 -10.78
C SER A 121 26.07 -5.38 -11.15
N GLU A 122 27.14 -5.93 -11.74
CA GLU A 122 28.31 -5.14 -12.20
C GLU A 122 27.96 -4.07 -13.23
N ASN A 123 26.89 -4.28 -14.00
CA ASN A 123 26.45 -3.35 -15.04
C ASN A 123 25.49 -2.26 -14.50
N ASP A 124 25.03 -2.41 -13.26
CA ASP A 124 24.18 -1.43 -12.61
C ASP A 124 25.05 -0.45 -11.82
N THR A 125 25.45 0.65 -12.48
CA THR A 125 26.41 1.61 -11.90
C THR A 125 25.76 2.86 -11.33
N GLY A 126 24.45 3.08 -11.53
CA GLY A 126 23.79 4.33 -11.11
C GLY A 126 24.10 5.56 -11.96
N LYS A 127 25.16 5.52 -12.78
CA LYS A 127 25.80 6.71 -13.39
C LYS A 127 24.88 7.53 -14.31
N TYR A 128 23.90 6.90 -14.93
CA TYR A 128 23.01 7.53 -15.91
C TYR A 128 21.55 7.59 -15.46
N ALA A 129 21.22 7.15 -14.24
CA ALA A 129 19.86 7.25 -13.73
C ALA A 129 19.56 8.65 -13.21
N MET A 130 18.73 9.37 -13.96
CA MET A 130 18.17 10.66 -13.55
C MET A 130 17.37 10.59 -12.25
N HIS A 131 16.79 9.42 -11.94
CA HIS A 131 15.98 9.19 -10.74
C HIS A 131 16.77 8.56 -9.58
N SER A 132 18.08 8.34 -9.72
CA SER A 132 18.89 7.72 -8.66
C SER A 132 18.85 8.50 -7.34
N SER A 133 18.81 9.84 -7.41
CA SER A 133 18.66 10.69 -6.24
C SER A 133 17.31 10.50 -5.55
N PHE A 134 16.21 10.43 -6.30
CA PHE A 134 14.87 10.21 -5.73
C PHE A 134 14.78 8.85 -5.03
N VAL A 135 15.23 7.78 -5.69
CA VAL A 135 15.31 6.42 -5.10
C VAL A 135 16.15 6.43 -3.82
N TYR A 136 17.31 7.09 -3.83
CA TYR A 136 18.20 7.17 -2.67
C TYR A 136 17.60 7.95 -1.50
N TYR A 137 16.93 9.08 -1.75
CA TYR A 137 16.35 9.90 -0.68
C TYR A 137 15.06 9.30 -0.12
N SER A 138 14.21 8.70 -0.95
CA SER A 138 13.08 7.89 -0.45
C SER A 138 13.56 6.72 0.40
N GLY A 139 14.73 6.14 0.06
CA GLY A 139 15.45 5.17 0.88
C GLY A 139 15.70 5.56 2.33
N LYS A 140 15.67 6.86 2.65
CA LYS A 140 15.90 7.41 3.99
C LYS A 140 14.62 7.78 4.72
N ASP A 141 13.47 7.68 4.04
CA ASP A 141 12.18 7.94 4.65
C ASP A 141 11.70 6.72 5.47
N VAL A 142 10.89 6.98 6.48
CA VAL A 142 10.39 5.96 7.43
C VAL A 142 8.98 5.49 7.12
N LEU A 143 8.28 6.11 6.17
CA LEU A 143 6.85 5.84 5.90
C LEU A 143 6.62 4.47 5.25
N LEU A 144 7.33 4.17 4.16
CA LEU A 144 7.09 2.96 3.35
C LEU A 144 8.28 1.97 3.36
N GLY A 145 9.36 2.33 4.06
CA GLY A 145 10.56 1.51 4.18
C GLY A 145 11.41 1.49 2.91
N ASN A 146 12.68 1.88 3.06
CA ASN A 146 13.65 1.99 1.96
C ASN A 146 13.07 2.74 0.73
N GLU A 147 13.50 2.36 -0.48
CA GLU A 147 13.14 3.01 -1.74
C GLU A 147 11.68 2.79 -2.20
N THR A 148 10.87 2.08 -1.41
CA THR A 148 9.50 1.66 -1.78
C THR A 148 8.61 2.84 -2.19
N GLU A 149 8.76 3.99 -1.54
CA GLU A 149 8.03 5.21 -1.90
C GLU A 149 8.33 5.66 -3.34
N ALA A 150 9.61 5.67 -3.74
CA ALA A 150 10.01 6.05 -5.10
C ALA A 150 9.51 5.05 -6.14
N CYS A 151 9.54 3.76 -5.82
CA CYS A 151 9.02 2.72 -6.69
C CYS A 151 7.51 2.85 -6.87
N ILE A 152 6.74 3.00 -5.79
CA ILE A 152 5.28 3.15 -5.84
C ILE A 152 4.89 4.42 -6.59
N ALA A 153 5.63 5.53 -6.37
CA ALA A 153 5.40 6.81 -7.05
C ALA A 153 5.37 6.69 -8.59
N CYS A 154 6.15 5.75 -9.16
CA CYS A 154 6.27 5.57 -10.60
C CYS A 154 5.59 4.30 -11.14
N HIS A 155 5.52 3.23 -10.34
CA HIS A 155 5.00 1.92 -10.77
C HIS A 155 3.56 1.64 -10.32
N THR A 156 2.93 2.58 -9.62
CA THR A 156 1.49 2.50 -9.34
C THR A 156 0.74 3.59 -10.09
N ASN A 157 -0.51 3.31 -10.47
CA ASN A 157 -1.40 4.31 -11.04
C ASN A 157 -1.84 5.26 -9.93
N ILE A 158 -1.10 6.35 -9.76
CA ILE A 158 -1.43 7.37 -8.75
C ILE A 158 -2.27 8.45 -9.38
N ARG A 159 -3.45 8.68 -8.81
CA ARG A 159 -4.23 9.90 -9.06
C ARG A 159 -3.69 11.01 -8.16
N LEU A 160 -3.11 12.06 -8.75
CA LEU A 160 -2.70 13.26 -8.03
C LEU A 160 -3.74 14.36 -8.19
N ASP A 161 -4.37 14.75 -7.08
CA ASP A 161 -5.23 15.94 -7.02
C ASP A 161 -4.41 17.12 -6.48
N MET A 162 -4.00 18.02 -7.38
CA MET A 162 -3.22 19.21 -7.02
C MET A 162 -4.12 20.44 -6.94
N GLY A 163 -4.25 21.00 -5.73
CA GLY A 163 -4.95 22.27 -5.49
C GLY A 163 -3.96 23.42 -5.33
N PHE A 164 -4.16 24.53 -6.06
CA PHE A 164 -3.38 25.75 -5.93
C PHE A 164 -4.31 26.94 -5.73
N ASN A 165 -3.90 27.89 -4.88
CA ASN A 165 -4.59 29.16 -4.70
C ASN A 165 -3.74 30.26 -5.33
N VAL A 166 -4.24 30.90 -6.39
CA VAL A 166 -3.52 31.94 -7.15
C VAL A 166 -4.29 33.25 -7.15
N SER A 167 -3.60 34.37 -6.90
CA SER A 167 -4.21 35.70 -6.77
C SER A 167 -4.33 36.47 -8.09
N THR A 168 -3.56 36.09 -9.11
CA THR A 168 -3.45 36.79 -10.40
C THR A 168 -3.66 35.88 -11.60
N GLY A 169 -3.10 34.67 -11.58
CA GLY A 169 -3.31 33.65 -12.62
C GLY A 169 -2.43 32.43 -12.39
N ALA A 170 -2.81 31.30 -12.99
CA ALA A 170 -1.99 30.09 -13.06
C ALA A 170 -1.78 29.72 -14.53
N LYS A 171 -0.54 29.43 -14.91
CA LYS A 171 -0.20 28.91 -16.24
C LYS A 171 0.43 27.53 -16.06
N PHE A 172 -0.27 26.52 -16.56
CA PHE A 172 0.26 25.16 -16.64
C PHE A 172 0.91 25.00 -18.01
N VAL A 173 2.23 24.85 -18.04
CA VAL A 173 2.96 24.48 -19.25
C VAL A 173 3.44 23.05 -19.04
N VAL A 174 2.78 22.12 -19.69
CA VAL A 174 3.22 20.72 -19.74
C VAL A 174 4.07 20.60 -20.99
N ASN A 175 5.38 20.45 -20.81
CA ASN A 175 6.30 20.22 -21.92
C ASN A 175 6.54 18.71 -22.00
N ASP A 176 5.74 18.03 -22.80
CA ASP A 176 5.91 16.59 -23.02
C ASP A 176 6.99 16.37 -24.08
N THR A 177 8.13 15.83 -23.65
CA THR A 177 9.15 15.30 -24.56
C THR A 177 9.67 13.98 -24.03
N TYR A 178 8.93 12.88 -24.23
CA TYR A 178 9.52 11.54 -24.18
C TYR A 178 8.93 10.60 -25.24
N THR A 179 9.69 10.40 -26.31
CA THR A 179 9.72 9.17 -27.11
C THR A 179 10.11 8.00 -26.17
N THR A 180 9.41 6.87 -25.99
CA THR A 180 8.30 6.21 -26.69
C THR A 180 7.64 5.22 -25.70
N THR A 181 6.46 5.47 -25.14
CA THR A 181 5.25 4.63 -25.35
C THR A 181 3.98 5.20 -24.67
N LEU A 182 3.87 6.54 -24.65
CA LEU A 182 2.73 7.40 -24.26
C LEU A 182 2.65 7.82 -22.78
N SER A 183 2.87 9.12 -22.54
CA SER A 183 2.12 9.88 -21.55
C SER A 183 1.04 10.64 -22.31
N GLN A 184 -0.24 10.45 -21.95
CA GLN A 184 -1.34 11.21 -22.51
C GLN A 184 -2.05 11.94 -21.37
N TRP A 185 -1.99 13.26 -21.40
CA TRP A 185 -2.72 14.12 -20.49
C TRP A 185 -3.87 14.74 -21.26
N GLU A 186 -5.10 14.29 -20.98
CA GLU A 186 -6.32 14.89 -21.52
C GLU A 186 -6.93 15.81 -20.46
N VAL A 187 -7.00 17.11 -20.75
CA VAL A 187 -7.74 18.06 -19.92
C VAL A 187 -9.20 18.07 -20.39
N LYS A 188 -10.03 17.22 -19.79
CA LYS A 188 -11.45 17.07 -20.19
C LYS A 188 -12.31 18.33 -20.00
N SER A 189 -11.98 19.16 -19.01
CA SER A 189 -12.63 20.45 -18.79
C SER A 189 -11.82 21.31 -17.82
N MET A 190 -11.65 22.59 -18.13
CA MET A 190 -11.20 23.61 -17.17
C MET A 190 -12.38 24.53 -16.87
N ASN A 191 -12.90 24.49 -15.65
CA ASN A 191 -13.97 25.39 -15.21
C ASN A 191 -13.40 26.44 -14.27
N MET A 192 -13.44 27.70 -14.68
CA MET A 192 -13.15 28.83 -13.79
C MET A 192 -14.41 29.19 -12.99
N SER A 193 -14.29 29.21 -11.66
CA SER A 193 -15.44 29.45 -10.78
C SER A 193 -15.61 30.92 -10.36
N LYS A 194 -14.57 31.76 -10.46
CA LYS A 194 -14.60 33.16 -10.01
C LYS A 194 -13.67 34.07 -10.83
N PHE A 195 -14.20 35.20 -11.31
CA PHE A 195 -13.44 36.28 -11.93
C PHE A 195 -13.31 37.46 -10.95
N LYS A 196 -12.15 38.11 -10.92
CA LYS A 196 -11.97 39.43 -10.29
C LYS A 196 -11.47 40.39 -11.35
N THR A 197 -12.31 41.33 -11.77
CA THR A 197 -11.95 42.37 -12.72
C THR A 197 -11.15 43.45 -11.99
N TYR A 198 -9.94 43.75 -12.46
CA TYR A 198 -9.17 44.91 -12.01
C TYR A 198 -9.34 46.03 -13.02
N LEU A 199 -9.68 47.23 -12.55
CA LEU A 199 -9.62 48.45 -13.35
C LEU A 199 -8.19 48.97 -13.30
N GLU A 200 -7.54 49.04 -14.45
CA GLU A 200 -6.26 49.72 -14.59
C GLU A 200 -6.51 51.22 -14.35
N VAL A 201 -5.97 51.74 -13.25
CA VAL A 201 -5.92 53.19 -13.01
C VAL A 201 -4.63 53.68 -13.62
N LEU A 202 -4.72 54.28 -14.80
CA LEU A 202 -3.61 55.00 -15.41
C LEU A 202 -3.24 56.18 -14.48
N SER A 203 -2.03 56.15 -13.92
CA SER A 203 -1.42 57.29 -13.22
C SER A 203 -0.73 58.22 -14.19
#